data_AF-A0A7S3B631-F1
#
_entry.id   AF-A0A7S3B631-F1
#
_cell.length_a   1.000
_cell.length_b   1.000
_cell.length_c   1.000
_cell.angle_alpha   90.00
_cell.angle_beta   90.00
_cell.angle_gamma   90.00
#
_symmetry.space_group_name_H-M   'P 1'
#
loop_
_entity.id
_entity.type
_entity.pdbx_description
1 polymer ?
#
loop_
_entity_poly.entity_id
_entity_poly.type
_entity_poly.pdbx_seq_one_letter_code
_entity_poly.pdbx_strand_id
1 'polypeptide(L)'
;YDSEFVLVPRARLSEAMDCFSDRLPLDRLPSPPRVASAVDGEEACTHGYPLHVLEAHPTTILRLERQFEAWHLSALLRLLFFPEPGDPEQAVVSLAWSPDNELSILAGVTSWWTEHCSALPAGLSGIDQEAMIPICIRDAGLNETGVVAAMAQVLSASGISILGCSTLSGSSQAGSLATDFTLVPVGQVQEATRAFIAAGFNVDGAEGSNNHERSNG
;
A
#
# COMPACT_ATOMS: atom_id res chain seq x y z
N TYR A 1 4.63 -8.95 8.74
CA TYR A 1 3.99 -8.17 9.82
C TYR A 1 5.03 -7.40 10.62
N ASP A 2 6.11 -8.04 11.08
CA ASP A 2 7.09 -7.42 11.98
C ASP A 2 8.32 -6.79 11.32
N SER A 3 8.39 -6.77 9.99
CA SER A 3 9.52 -6.19 9.25
C SER A 3 9.09 -5.72 7.86
N GLU A 4 9.71 -4.62 7.42
CA GLU A 4 9.61 -4.13 6.04
C GLU A 4 10.83 -4.59 5.24
N PHE A 5 10.59 -5.09 4.04
CA PHE A 5 11.65 -5.55 3.15
C PHE A 5 11.82 -4.57 2.00
N VAL A 6 13.00 -3.97 1.89
CA VAL A 6 13.39 -3.15 0.74
C VAL A 6 14.19 -4.01 -0.22
N LEU A 7 13.62 -4.27 -1.41
CA LEU A 7 14.29 -5.03 -2.46
C LEU A 7 15.10 -4.09 -3.36
N VAL A 8 16.38 -4.42 -3.56
CA VAL A 8 17.28 -3.69 -4.46
C VAL A 8 17.83 -4.67 -5.50
N PRO A 9 17.93 -4.27 -6.79
CA PRO A 9 18.60 -5.10 -7.79
C PRO A 9 20.00 -5.48 -7.33
N ARG A 10 20.36 -6.76 -7.45
CA ARG A 10 21.67 -7.27 -6.99
C ARG A 10 22.86 -6.49 -7.56
N ALA A 11 22.76 -6.01 -8.80
CA ALA A 11 23.78 -5.20 -9.44
C ALA A 11 24.04 -3.85 -8.76
N ARG A 12 23.06 -3.33 -8.00
CA ARG A 12 23.12 -2.04 -7.28
C ARG A 12 23.24 -2.20 -5.77
N LEU A 13 23.46 -3.43 -5.29
CA LEU A 13 23.52 -3.69 -3.85
C LEU A 13 24.63 -2.90 -3.16
N SER A 14 25.80 -2.77 -3.79
CA SER A 14 26.93 -1.99 -3.21
C SER A 14 26.55 -0.52 -3.03
N GLU A 15 26.02 0.12 -4.08
CA GLU A 15 25.56 1.51 -4.03
C GLU A 15 24.52 1.74 -2.93
N ALA A 16 23.57 0.80 -2.79
CA ALA A 16 22.55 0.87 -1.75
C ALA A 16 23.16 0.74 -0.34
N MET A 17 24.08 -0.20 -0.13
CA MET A 17 24.74 -0.38 1.16
C MET A 17 25.58 0.83 1.57
N ASP A 18 26.26 1.48 0.62
CA ASP A 18 27.02 2.70 0.87
C ASP A 18 26.07 3.84 1.33
N CYS A 19 24.96 4.04 0.60
CA CYS A 19 23.92 5.02 0.96
C CYS A 19 23.31 4.77 2.35
N PHE A 20 23.06 3.51 2.71
CA PHE A 20 22.56 3.16 4.03
C PHE A 20 23.61 3.40 5.11
N SER A 21 24.87 3.03 4.86
CA SER A 21 25.96 3.16 5.83
C SER A 21 26.24 4.63 6.19
N ASP A 22 26.14 5.54 5.22
CA ASP A 22 26.29 6.98 5.45
C ASP A 22 25.13 7.60 6.26
N ARG A 23 23.97 6.93 6.30
CA ARG A 23 22.73 7.43 6.93
C ARG A 23 22.31 6.67 8.18
N LEU A 24 23.05 5.62 8.57
CA LEU A 24 22.75 4.74 9.69
C LEU A 24 23.52 4.99 11.02
N PRO A 25 23.99 6.20 11.40
CA PRO A 25 24.04 6.51 12.82
C PRO A 25 22.60 6.78 13.30
N LEU A 26 22.01 5.77 13.97
CA LEU A 26 20.65 5.74 14.57
C LEU A 26 20.28 6.95 15.46
N ASP A 27 21.22 7.83 15.80
CA ASP A 27 21.01 8.98 16.68
C ASP A 27 20.72 10.31 15.96
N ARG A 28 20.75 10.32 14.62
CA ARG A 28 20.37 11.49 13.82
C ARG A 28 19.67 11.04 12.56
N LEU A 29 18.37 10.73 12.69
CA LEU A 29 17.48 10.89 11.54
C LEU A 29 17.74 12.32 11.00
N PRO A 30 18.18 12.48 9.74
CA PRO A 30 18.23 13.81 9.17
C PRO A 30 16.84 14.42 9.34
N SER A 31 16.79 15.72 9.65
CA SER A 31 15.54 16.46 9.50
C SER A 31 14.95 16.06 8.15
N PRO A 32 13.62 15.80 8.07
CA PRO A 32 13.00 15.38 6.82
C PRO A 32 13.56 16.29 5.73
N PRO A 33 13.99 15.77 4.56
CA PRO A 33 14.30 16.64 3.45
C PRO A 33 13.11 17.57 3.36
N ARG A 34 13.33 18.86 3.63
CA ARG A 34 12.27 19.86 3.49
C ARG A 34 11.75 19.59 2.10
N VAL A 35 10.46 19.30 1.96
CA VAL A 35 9.78 19.37 0.67
C VAL A 35 10.30 20.67 0.08
N ALA A 36 11.13 20.57 -0.94
CA ALA A 36 12.00 21.66 -1.31
C ALA A 36 11.10 22.84 -1.63
N SER A 37 11.09 23.83 -0.74
CA SER A 37 10.72 25.18 -1.12
C SER A 37 11.69 25.48 -2.26
N ALA A 38 11.16 25.51 -3.48
CA ALA A 38 11.89 25.76 -4.71
C ALA A 38 12.94 26.86 -4.50
N VAL A 39 14.18 26.44 -4.28
CA VAL A 39 15.36 27.30 -4.27
C VAL A 39 16.44 26.51 -4.96
N ASP A 40 16.66 26.92 -6.20
CA ASP A 40 17.76 26.62 -7.11
C ASP A 40 18.04 25.14 -7.43
N GLY A 41 17.27 24.63 -8.39
CA GLY A 41 17.80 23.72 -9.42
C GLY A 41 17.58 22.22 -9.25
N GLU A 42 17.07 21.75 -8.11
CA GLU A 42 16.51 20.40 -8.00
C GLU A 42 14.98 20.50 -8.14
N GLU A 43 14.47 20.15 -9.31
CA GLU A 43 13.04 19.91 -9.48
C GLU A 43 12.60 18.89 -8.43
N ALA A 44 11.67 19.27 -7.56
CA ALA A 44 10.92 18.29 -6.80
C ALA A 44 10.39 17.27 -7.82
N CYS A 45 10.75 15.99 -7.68
CA CYS A 45 10.17 14.93 -8.51
C CYS A 45 8.68 14.82 -8.15
N THR A 46 7.88 15.75 -8.67
CA THR A 46 6.44 15.57 -8.83
C THR A 46 6.30 14.56 -9.95
N HIS A 47 6.29 13.29 -9.57
CA HIS A 47 5.92 12.20 -10.44
C HIS A 47 4.54 12.53 -10.97
N GLY A 48 4.44 12.90 -12.25
CA GLY A 48 3.21 13.42 -12.88
C GLY A 48 2.10 12.37 -13.05
N TYR A 49 2.22 11.23 -12.38
CA TYR A 49 1.28 10.13 -12.45
C TYR A 49 0.09 10.39 -11.54
N PRO A 50 -1.13 10.11 -11.99
CA PRO A 50 -2.30 10.19 -11.14
C PRO A 50 -2.19 9.17 -10.00
N LEU A 51 -2.41 9.65 -8.78
CA LEU A 51 -2.67 8.82 -7.62
C LEU A 51 -4.13 8.40 -7.65
N HIS A 52 -4.40 7.11 -7.50
CA HIS A 52 -5.75 6.59 -7.39
C HIS A 52 -6.00 6.09 -5.97
N VAL A 53 -7.04 6.59 -5.34
CA VAL A 53 -7.51 6.10 -4.04
C VAL A 53 -8.53 4.98 -4.28
N LEU A 54 -8.22 3.77 -3.83
CA LEU A 54 -9.07 2.60 -4.01
C LEU A 54 -10.03 2.42 -2.82
N GLU A 55 -10.86 3.42 -2.52
CA GLU A 55 -11.76 3.39 -1.34
C GLU A 55 -12.72 2.19 -1.32
N ALA A 56 -13.11 1.70 -2.49
CA ALA A 56 -13.95 0.50 -2.62
C ALA A 56 -13.22 -0.82 -2.33
N HIS A 57 -11.93 -0.78 -2.01
CA HIS A 57 -11.06 -1.95 -1.82
C HIS A 57 -10.37 -1.95 -0.44
N PRO A 58 -11.14 -1.93 0.67
CA PRO A 58 -10.56 -2.10 1.99
C PRO A 58 -9.76 -3.40 2.07
N THR A 59 -8.59 -3.33 2.69
CA THR A 59 -7.62 -4.43 2.81
C THR A 59 -7.30 -4.68 4.27
N THR A 60 -7.37 -5.92 4.72
CA THR A 60 -6.87 -6.35 6.04
C THR A 60 -5.44 -6.84 5.94
N ILE A 61 -4.70 -6.61 7.01
CA ILE A 61 -3.34 -7.14 7.20
C ILE A 61 -3.41 -8.17 8.31
N LEU A 62 -3.22 -9.43 7.96
CA LEU A 62 -3.26 -10.53 8.90
C LEU A 62 -1.91 -11.23 8.94
N ARG A 63 -1.66 -11.89 10.05
CA ARG A 63 -0.53 -12.79 10.22
C ARG A 63 -1.04 -14.15 10.66
N LEU A 64 -0.55 -15.19 10.02
CA LEU A 64 -0.91 -16.59 10.27
C LEU A 64 0.32 -17.37 10.72
N GLU A 65 0.23 -17.93 11.93
CA GLU A 65 1.21 -18.87 12.46
C GLU A 65 1.20 -20.19 11.67
N ARG A 66 2.39 -20.69 11.30
CA ARG A 66 2.55 -21.89 10.46
C ARG A 66 1.85 -23.14 11.00
N GLN A 67 1.82 -23.31 12.31
CA GLN A 67 1.19 -24.49 12.94
C GLN A 67 -0.33 -24.57 12.71
N PHE A 68 -0.97 -23.44 12.39
CA PHE A 68 -2.39 -23.35 12.09
C PHE A 68 -2.69 -23.24 10.58
N GLU A 69 -1.67 -23.26 9.72
CA GLU A 69 -1.81 -23.09 8.26
C GLU A 69 -2.88 -24.00 7.65
N ALA A 70 -2.87 -25.28 8.03
CA ALA A 70 -3.81 -26.27 7.52
C ALA A 70 -5.28 -25.92 7.77
N TRP A 71 -5.57 -25.10 8.79
CA TRP A 71 -6.93 -24.69 9.15
C TRP A 71 -7.44 -23.56 8.25
N HIS A 72 -6.53 -22.76 7.69
CA HIS A 72 -6.84 -21.62 6.83
C HIS A 72 -6.60 -21.88 5.35
N LEU A 73 -5.87 -22.95 5.02
CA LEU A 73 -5.43 -23.25 3.65
C LEU A 73 -6.60 -23.31 2.66
N SER A 74 -7.71 -23.97 3.00
CA SER A 74 -8.87 -24.06 2.09
C SER A 74 -9.48 -22.69 1.80
N ALA A 75 -9.56 -21.82 2.80
CA ALA A 75 -10.08 -20.47 2.66
C ALA A 75 -9.17 -19.58 1.79
N LEU A 76 -7.85 -19.66 2.01
CA LEU A 76 -6.87 -18.95 1.19
C LEU A 76 -6.88 -19.45 -0.27
N LEU A 77 -6.93 -20.77 -0.49
CA LEU A 77 -7.04 -21.33 -1.83
C LEU A 77 -8.33 -20.91 -2.55
N ARG A 78 -9.45 -20.81 -1.82
CA ARG A 78 -10.70 -20.28 -2.37
C ARG A 78 -10.52 -18.83 -2.84
N LEU A 79 -9.98 -17.95 -2.01
CA LEU A 79 -9.79 -16.54 -2.39
C LEU A 79 -8.79 -16.37 -3.55
N LEU A 80 -7.76 -17.22 -3.63
CA LEU A 80 -6.74 -17.15 -4.69
C LEU A 80 -7.21 -17.71 -6.04
N PHE A 81 -7.91 -18.84 -6.03
CA PHE A 81 -8.14 -19.65 -7.23
C PHE A 81 -9.61 -19.85 -7.60
N PHE A 82 -10.53 -19.58 -6.67
CA PHE A 82 -11.96 -19.79 -6.84
C PHE A 82 -12.78 -18.61 -6.27
N PRO A 83 -12.53 -17.36 -6.73
CA PRO A 83 -13.29 -16.21 -6.25
C PRO A 83 -14.77 -16.36 -6.63
N GLU A 84 -15.66 -16.01 -5.71
CA GLU A 84 -17.11 -16.07 -5.90
C GLU A 84 -17.68 -14.70 -6.29
N PRO A 85 -18.89 -14.65 -6.88
CA PRO A 85 -19.60 -13.40 -7.09
C PRO A 85 -19.81 -12.64 -5.78
N GLY A 86 -19.16 -11.48 -5.64
CA GLY A 86 -19.17 -10.66 -4.42
C GLY A 86 -17.81 -10.55 -3.73
N ASP A 87 -16.84 -11.38 -4.11
CA ASP A 87 -15.45 -11.15 -3.73
C ASP A 87 -14.90 -9.95 -4.54
N PRO A 88 -14.07 -9.06 -3.92
CA PRO A 88 -13.45 -7.96 -4.64
C PRO A 88 -12.48 -8.52 -5.68
N GLU A 89 -12.22 -7.74 -6.74
CA GLU A 89 -11.28 -8.11 -7.80
C GLU A 89 -9.87 -8.46 -7.26
N GLN A 90 -9.55 -7.99 -6.04
CA GLN A 90 -8.32 -8.28 -5.29
C GLN A 90 -8.61 -8.96 -3.94
N ALA A 91 -9.28 -10.12 -3.97
CA ALA A 91 -9.59 -10.88 -2.75
C ALA A 91 -8.34 -11.23 -1.92
N VAL A 92 -7.21 -11.55 -2.58
CA VAL A 92 -5.89 -11.65 -1.96
C VAL A 92 -4.92 -10.77 -2.73
N VAL A 93 -4.33 -9.81 -2.03
CA VAL A 93 -3.38 -8.84 -2.57
C VAL A 93 -1.95 -9.38 -2.45
N SER A 94 -1.60 -10.00 -1.31
CA SER A 94 -0.26 -10.54 -1.08
C SER A 94 -0.25 -11.67 -0.05
N LEU A 95 0.61 -12.65 -0.29
CA LEU A 95 0.96 -13.74 0.62
C LEU A 95 2.47 -13.85 0.68
N ALA A 96 3.05 -13.60 1.86
CA ALA A 96 4.50 -13.60 2.03
C ALA A 96 4.90 -14.32 3.32
N TRP A 97 5.72 -15.37 3.16
CA TRP A 97 6.35 -16.02 4.30
C TRP A 97 7.49 -15.15 4.84
N SER A 98 7.45 -14.86 6.13
CA SER A 98 8.57 -14.25 6.84
C SER A 98 9.67 -15.28 7.12
N PRO A 99 10.91 -14.84 7.35
CA PRO A 99 11.99 -15.71 7.87
C PRO A 99 11.62 -16.43 9.16
N ASP A 100 10.71 -15.86 9.95
CA ASP A 100 10.24 -16.40 11.24
C ASP A 100 9.19 -17.52 11.08
N ASN A 101 8.95 -17.99 9.86
CA ASN A 101 7.92 -18.99 9.55
C ASN A 101 6.50 -18.53 9.89
N GLU A 102 6.19 -17.26 9.65
CA GLU A 102 4.83 -16.74 9.73
C GLU A 102 4.38 -16.26 8.35
N LEU A 103 3.13 -16.49 8.00
CA LEU A 103 2.56 -16.02 6.75
C LEU A 103 1.91 -14.65 6.97
N SER A 104 2.43 -13.62 6.31
CA SER A 104 1.75 -12.32 6.21
C SER A 104 0.75 -12.36 5.05
N ILE A 105 -0.47 -11.91 5.32
CA ILE A 105 -1.61 -11.96 4.41
C ILE A 105 -2.14 -10.54 4.25
N LEU A 106 -2.17 -10.04 3.02
CA LEU A 106 -2.92 -8.84 2.65
C LEU A 106 -4.12 -9.31 1.82
N ALA A 107 -5.32 -9.09 2.32
CA ALA A 107 -6.55 -9.58 1.69
C ALA A 107 -7.61 -8.49 1.64
N GLY A 108 -8.40 -8.47 0.58
CA GLY A 108 -9.58 -7.62 0.50
C GLY A 108 -10.60 -7.99 1.59
N VAL A 109 -11.24 -7.00 2.19
CA VAL A 109 -12.23 -7.24 3.24
C VAL A 109 -13.55 -7.67 2.61
N THR A 110 -13.90 -8.95 2.80
CA THR A 110 -15.24 -9.48 2.49
C THR A 110 -15.96 -9.88 3.75
N SER A 111 -17.29 -9.86 3.71
CA SER A 111 -18.13 -10.36 4.82
C SER A 111 -17.79 -11.80 5.15
N TRP A 112 -17.66 -12.66 4.13
CA TRP A 112 -17.30 -14.06 4.29
C TRP A 112 -15.90 -14.25 4.90
N TRP A 113 -14.89 -13.52 4.41
CA TRP A 113 -13.53 -13.63 4.93
C TRP A 113 -13.44 -13.19 6.39
N THR A 114 -14.15 -12.11 6.72
CA THR A 114 -14.26 -11.61 8.10
C THR A 114 -14.94 -12.63 9.01
N GLU A 115 -16.02 -13.26 8.55
CA GLU A 115 -16.71 -14.33 9.28
C GLU A 115 -15.81 -15.55 9.49
N HIS A 116 -15.10 -16.00 8.44
CA HIS A 116 -14.14 -17.10 8.52
C HIS A 116 -13.06 -16.84 9.58
N CYS A 117 -12.43 -15.66 9.53
CA CYS A 117 -11.39 -15.27 10.50
C CYS A 117 -11.94 -15.19 11.93
N SER A 118 -13.16 -14.69 12.11
CA SER A 118 -13.80 -14.59 13.42
C SER A 118 -14.22 -15.95 13.99
N ALA A 119 -14.67 -16.87 13.13
CA ALA A 119 -15.08 -18.22 13.52
C ALA A 119 -13.89 -19.13 13.85
N LEU A 120 -12.75 -18.92 13.19
CA LEU A 120 -11.52 -19.69 13.36
C LEU A 120 -10.33 -18.76 13.63
N PRO A 121 -10.25 -18.09 14.79
CA PRO A 121 -9.20 -17.10 15.05
C PRO A 121 -7.83 -17.72 15.39
N ALA A 122 -7.75 -19.04 15.55
CA ALA A 122 -6.54 -19.71 16.03
C ALA A 122 -5.37 -19.50 15.07
N GLY A 123 -4.25 -18.98 15.59
CA GLY A 123 -3.06 -18.68 14.80
C GLY A 123 -3.15 -17.43 13.94
N LEU A 124 -4.31 -16.76 13.91
CA LEU A 124 -4.47 -15.47 13.24
C LEU A 124 -4.27 -14.32 14.23
N SER A 125 -3.50 -13.32 13.81
CA SER A 125 -3.43 -12.02 14.46
C SER A 125 -3.70 -10.89 13.48
N GLY A 126 -4.22 -9.79 13.97
CA GLY A 126 -4.61 -8.63 13.17
C GLY A 126 -6.07 -8.60 12.70
N ILE A 127 -6.90 -9.54 13.16
CA ILE A 127 -8.33 -9.61 12.81
C ILE A 127 -9.06 -8.31 13.19
N ASP A 128 -8.74 -7.75 14.37
CA ASP A 128 -9.38 -6.54 14.89
C ASP A 128 -8.68 -5.25 14.44
N GLN A 129 -7.69 -5.33 13.56
CA GLN A 129 -7.00 -4.14 13.06
C GLN A 129 -7.88 -3.35 12.12
N GLU A 130 -7.71 -2.04 12.17
CA GLU A 130 -8.34 -1.14 11.22
C GLU A 130 -7.98 -1.54 9.79
N ALA A 131 -8.99 -1.58 8.91
CA ALA A 131 -8.76 -1.84 7.49
C ALA A 131 -7.95 -0.71 6.85
N MET A 132 -7.15 -1.07 5.87
CA MET A 132 -6.31 -0.15 5.13
C MET A 132 -6.89 0.08 3.73
N ILE A 133 -6.69 1.28 3.20
CA ILE A 133 -7.11 1.67 1.86
C ILE A 133 -5.86 1.81 0.98
N PRO A 134 -5.81 1.11 -0.17
CA PRO A 134 -4.71 1.29 -1.11
C PRO A 134 -4.80 2.64 -1.82
N ILE A 135 -3.69 3.37 -1.83
CA ILE A 135 -3.42 4.50 -2.70
C ILE A 135 -2.34 4.06 -3.68
N CYS A 136 -2.63 4.11 -4.97
CA CYS A 136 -1.78 3.50 -5.97
C CYS A 136 -1.40 4.45 -7.10
N ILE A 137 -0.20 4.24 -7.65
CA ILE A 137 0.27 4.93 -8.85
C ILE A 137 0.13 3.95 -10.02
N ARG A 138 -0.55 4.41 -11.07
CA ARG A 138 -0.55 3.69 -12.35
C ARG A 138 0.66 4.10 -13.17
N ASP A 139 1.22 3.14 -13.88
CA ASP A 139 2.16 3.36 -14.99
C ASP A 139 3.57 3.91 -14.64
N ALA A 140 3.97 3.95 -13.36
CA ALA A 140 5.35 4.28 -12.97
C ALA A 140 6.39 3.29 -13.54
N GLY A 141 5.99 2.02 -13.74
CA GLY A 141 6.89 0.97 -14.24
C GLY A 141 8.06 0.69 -13.28
N LEU A 142 8.92 -0.27 -13.64
CA LEU A 142 9.99 -0.74 -12.73
C LEU A 142 11.31 0.05 -12.83
N ASN A 143 11.43 0.94 -13.81
CA ASN A 143 12.66 1.70 -14.06
C ASN A 143 12.63 3.08 -13.40
N GLU A 144 11.46 3.53 -12.98
CA GLU A 144 11.33 4.79 -12.27
C GLU A 144 11.80 4.65 -10.82
N THR A 145 12.45 5.70 -10.32
CA THR A 145 13.00 5.71 -8.96
C THR A 145 12.44 6.89 -8.18
N GLY A 146 12.38 6.75 -6.86
CA GLY A 146 11.91 7.81 -5.98
C GLY A 146 10.38 7.92 -5.84
N VAL A 147 9.60 7.08 -6.54
CA VAL A 147 8.14 7.06 -6.46
C VAL A 147 7.66 6.76 -5.04
N VAL A 148 8.07 5.59 -4.51
CA VAL A 148 7.78 5.19 -3.12
C VAL A 148 8.32 6.20 -2.12
N ALA A 149 9.53 6.75 -2.36
CA ALA A 149 10.14 7.73 -1.47
C ALA A 149 9.33 9.04 -1.41
N ALA A 150 8.83 9.53 -2.53
CA ALA A 150 8.00 10.73 -2.58
C ALA A 150 6.67 10.51 -1.85
N MET A 151 6.02 9.36 -2.07
CA MET A 151 4.78 9.01 -1.35
C MET A 151 4.99 8.90 0.16
N ALA A 152 6.04 8.18 0.57
CA ALA A 152 6.37 8.00 1.99
C ALA A 152 6.71 9.33 2.66
N GLN A 153 7.39 10.25 1.98
CA GLN A 153 7.71 11.58 2.51
C GLN A 153 6.47 12.42 2.77
N VAL A 154 5.52 12.46 1.82
CA VAL A 154 4.26 13.22 1.99
C VAL A 154 3.49 12.69 3.20
N LEU A 155 3.31 11.37 3.28
CA LEU A 155 2.51 10.74 4.33
C LEU A 155 3.21 10.82 5.70
N SER A 156 4.53 10.65 5.75
CA SER A 156 5.31 10.82 6.98
C SER A 156 5.27 12.25 7.50
N ALA A 157 5.33 13.26 6.62
CA ALA A 157 5.20 14.67 7.01
C ALA A 157 3.83 15.00 7.62
N SER A 158 2.80 14.23 7.27
CA SER A 158 1.45 14.30 7.84
C SER A 158 1.23 13.36 9.03
N GLY A 159 2.25 12.62 9.48
CA GLY A 159 2.12 11.67 10.60
C GLY A 159 1.25 10.45 10.29
N ILE A 160 1.10 10.10 9.00
CA ILE A 160 0.29 8.97 8.53
C ILE A 160 1.19 7.74 8.42
N SER A 161 0.81 6.67 9.13
CA SER A 161 1.48 5.38 9.02
C SER A 161 1.12 4.70 7.71
N ILE A 162 2.10 4.04 7.10
CA ILE A 162 1.93 3.39 5.79
C ILE A 162 2.45 1.96 5.80
N LEU A 163 1.93 1.16 4.88
CA LEU A 163 2.58 -0.08 4.43
C LEU A 163 2.73 -0.01 2.91
N GLY A 164 3.97 -0.04 2.42
CA GLY A 164 4.28 -0.07 1.00
C GLY A 164 4.29 -1.49 0.46
N CYS A 165 3.73 -1.70 -0.74
CA CYS A 165 3.84 -2.95 -1.45
C CYS A 165 3.91 -2.71 -2.96
N SER A 166 4.91 -3.31 -3.59
CA SER A 166 5.15 -3.22 -5.03
C SER A 166 4.74 -4.52 -5.70
N THR A 167 4.06 -4.43 -6.84
CA THR A 167 3.66 -5.57 -7.66
C THR A 167 4.12 -5.38 -9.11
N LEU A 168 4.11 -6.48 -9.86
CA LEU A 168 4.33 -6.40 -11.30
C LEU A 168 3.00 -6.04 -11.97
N SER A 169 2.95 -4.94 -12.73
CA SER A 169 1.83 -4.70 -13.64
C SER A 169 1.88 -5.73 -14.76
N GLY A 170 0.81 -6.50 -14.92
CA GLY A 170 0.60 -7.37 -16.07
C GLY A 170 0.06 -6.57 -17.24
N SER A 171 0.76 -6.57 -18.38
CA SER A 171 0.23 -6.01 -19.62
C SER A 171 -0.88 -6.90 -20.16
N SER A 172 -2.13 -6.69 -19.75
CA SER A 172 -3.27 -7.21 -20.50
C SER A 172 -4.35 -6.15 -20.55
N GLN A 173 -5.12 -6.14 -21.64
CA GLN A 173 -6.10 -5.12 -22.01
C GLN A 173 -7.29 -4.95 -21.03
N ALA A 174 -7.20 -5.46 -19.82
CA ALA A 174 -8.13 -5.24 -18.72
C ALA A 174 -7.37 -4.54 -17.59
N GLY A 175 -7.61 -3.24 -17.42
CA GLY A 175 -7.23 -2.45 -16.23
C GLY A 175 -5.89 -2.79 -15.59
N SER A 176 -4.80 -2.19 -16.12
CA SER A 176 -3.46 -2.25 -15.52
C SER A 176 -3.52 -2.11 -14.00
N LEU A 177 -3.23 -3.20 -13.29
CA LEU A 177 -3.09 -3.18 -11.84
C LEU A 177 -1.83 -2.38 -11.53
N ALA A 178 -1.97 -1.43 -10.60
CA ALA A 178 -0.93 -0.51 -10.21
C ALA A 178 0.40 -1.21 -9.88
N THR A 179 1.52 -0.54 -10.17
CA THR A 179 2.87 -1.09 -9.98
C THR A 179 3.32 -0.94 -8.52
N ASP A 180 2.82 0.09 -7.84
CA ASP A 180 3.09 0.35 -6.44
C ASP A 180 1.81 0.81 -5.74
N PHE A 181 1.53 0.24 -4.58
CA PHE A 181 0.48 0.72 -3.68
C PHE A 181 1.04 1.00 -2.29
N THR A 182 0.53 2.09 -1.72
CA THR A 182 0.72 2.47 -0.33
C THR A 182 -0.60 2.31 0.38
N LEU A 183 -0.61 1.47 1.41
CA LEU A 183 -1.77 1.26 2.26
C LEU A 183 -1.79 2.32 3.36
N VAL A 184 -2.92 3.02 3.51
CA VAL A 184 -3.18 3.99 4.59
C VAL A 184 -4.37 3.53 5.44
N PRO A 185 -4.43 3.83 6.75
CA PRO A 185 -5.61 3.51 7.56
C PRO A 185 -6.88 4.15 7.00
N VAL A 186 -8.01 3.43 7.00
CA VAL A 186 -9.28 3.93 6.44
C VAL A 186 -9.69 5.28 7.06
N GLY A 187 -9.46 5.47 8.36
CA GLY A 187 -9.75 6.71 9.07
C GLY A 187 -8.85 7.90 8.67
N GLN A 188 -7.75 7.67 7.93
CA GLN A 188 -6.77 8.69 7.54
C GLN A 188 -6.76 8.99 6.04
N VAL A 189 -7.60 8.33 5.23
CA VAL A 189 -7.62 8.51 3.76
C VAL A 189 -7.83 9.96 3.35
N GLN A 190 -8.78 10.66 3.97
CA GLN A 190 -9.04 12.07 3.63
C GLN A 190 -7.87 13.00 3.98
N GLU A 191 -7.10 12.66 5.02
CA GLU A 191 -5.90 13.40 5.38
C GLU A 191 -4.77 13.10 4.41
N ALA A 192 -4.57 11.82 4.04
CA ALA A 192 -3.62 11.39 3.03
C ALA A 192 -3.88 12.09 1.67
N THR A 193 -5.13 12.08 1.19
CA THR A 193 -5.53 12.74 -0.06
C THR A 193 -5.23 14.24 -0.02
N ARG A 194 -5.56 14.93 1.08
CA ARG A 194 -5.25 16.36 1.25
C ARG A 194 -3.75 16.62 1.26
N ALA A 195 -2.97 15.76 1.92
CA ALA A 195 -1.52 15.86 1.95
C ALA A 195 -0.90 15.73 0.56
N PHE A 196 -1.38 14.76 -0.24
CA PHE A 196 -0.96 14.57 -1.62
C PHE A 196 -1.29 15.76 -2.51
N ILE A 197 -2.52 16.28 -2.45
CA ILE A 197 -2.92 17.47 -3.22
C ILE A 197 -2.07 18.68 -2.81
N ALA A 198 -1.84 18.90 -1.52
CA ALA A 198 -1.01 20.00 -1.03
C ALA A 198 0.46 19.88 -1.47
N ALA A 199 0.96 18.66 -1.64
CA ALA A 199 2.27 18.37 -2.19
C ALA A 199 2.35 18.43 -3.73
N GLY A 200 1.24 18.73 -4.40
CA GLY A 200 1.19 18.90 -5.86
C GLY A 200 0.93 17.62 -6.66
N PHE A 201 0.54 16.53 -6.01
CA PHE A 201 0.12 15.31 -6.72
C PHE A 201 -1.28 15.49 -7.31
N ASN A 202 -1.50 14.91 -8.49
CA ASN A 202 -2.83 14.74 -9.05
C ASN A 202 -3.48 13.50 -8.41
N VAL A 203 -4.62 13.68 -7.72
CA VAL A 203 -5.34 12.57 -7.07
C VAL A 203 -6.70 12.38 -7.72
N ASP A 204 -6.86 11.24 -8.39
CA ASP A 204 -8.11 10.84 -9.03
C ASP A 204 -9.16 10.48 -7.97
N GLY A 205 -10.37 11.04 -8.12
CA GLY A 205 -11.49 10.84 -7.21
C GLY A 205 -11.76 11.99 -6.22
N ALA A 206 -10.90 13.01 -6.15
CA ALA A 206 -11.07 14.14 -5.23
C ALA A 206 -12.20 15.14 -5.62
N GLU A 207 -12.67 15.12 -6.88
CA GLU A 207 -13.70 16.07 -7.37
C GLU A 207 -15.15 15.54 -7.32
N GLY A 208 -15.41 14.39 -6.68
CA GLY A 208 -16.66 13.63 -6.81
C GLY A 208 -17.78 13.84 -5.77
N SER A 209 -17.67 14.75 -4.79
CA SER A 209 -18.66 14.83 -3.69
C SER A 209 -19.47 16.13 -3.57
N ASN A 210 -19.40 17.06 -4.55
CA ASN A 210 -20.14 18.33 -4.48
C ASN A 210 -21.21 18.58 -5.57
N ASN A 211 -21.55 17.60 -6.40
CA ASN A 211 -22.57 17.78 -7.45
C ASN A 211 -23.78 16.85 -7.27
N HIS A 212 -24.47 16.97 -6.13
CA HIS A 212 -25.83 16.42 -5.97
C HIS A 212 -26.76 17.38 -5.22
N GLU A 213 -26.74 18.67 -5.59
CA GLU A 213 -27.82 19.60 -5.27
C GLU A 213 -27.80 20.74 -6.29
N ARG A 214 -28.45 20.53 -7.45
CA ARG A 214 -29.12 21.55 -8.27
C ARG A 214 -29.50 20.98 -9.63
N SER A 215 -30.72 20.44 -9.71
CA SER A 215 -31.67 20.72 -10.79
C SER A 215 -32.94 19.88 -10.59
N ASN A 216 -33.77 20.32 -9.64
CA ASN A 216 -35.22 20.29 -9.81
C ASN A 216 -35.63 21.74 -10.05
N GLY A 217 -36.11 22.02 -11.25
CA GLY A 217 -36.59 23.32 -11.72
C GLY A 217 -37.08 23.18 -13.15
#